data_AF-A0AA48GLL1-F1
#
_entry.id   AF-A0AA48GLL1-F1
#
_cell.length_a   1.000
_cell.length_b   1.000
_cell.length_c   1.000
_cell.angle_alpha   90.00
_cell.angle_beta   90.00
_cell.angle_gamma   90.00
#
_symmetry.space_group_name_H-M   'P 1'
#
loop_
_entity.id
_entity.type
_entity.pdbx_description
1 polymer ?
#
loop_
_entity_poly.entity_id
_entity_poly.type
_entity_poly.pdbx_seq_one_letter_code
_entity_poly.pdbx_strand_id
1 'polypeptide(L)'
;MRYFSAILASALMALSVDAAGSAGTVLDYKVVVRMREGGGPQESRLQVVTTAPVATRNRVKRPRFVGWRIRAFPGKGGLPPASVLTRVESLLYLEGPNSGVVPREGGTRFGGRNCRLWQALTPSSVGAFVYLAEISPNLLALSYLSASLPEGDLASIEIHLEGVSLGSAPAPAEDGTVLLRTLRKWGALVDDDQQVMVTEQIQ
;
A
#
# COMPACT_ATOMS: atom_id res chain seq x y z
N MET A 1 -7.59 -41.32 -49.59
CA MET A 1 -8.01 -41.38 -48.18
C MET A 1 -7.42 -40.14 -47.50
N ARG A 2 -8.08 -39.01 -47.21
CA ARG A 2 -9.31 -38.72 -46.41
C ARG A 2 -9.39 -39.60 -45.16
N TYR A 3 -9.11 -39.03 -43.97
CA TYR A 3 -10.01 -38.79 -42.81
C TYR A 3 -9.27 -37.94 -41.75
N PHE A 4 -9.72 -36.70 -41.47
CA PHE A 4 -10.48 -36.26 -40.26
C PHE A 4 -9.67 -36.29 -38.95
N SER A 5 -9.26 -35.14 -38.39
CA SER A 5 -9.95 -34.34 -37.34
C SER A 5 -9.27 -34.53 -35.96
N ALA A 6 -8.63 -33.50 -35.40
CA ALA A 6 -9.21 -32.43 -34.56
C ALA A 6 -9.53 -32.87 -33.13
N ILE A 7 -8.57 -32.69 -32.20
CA ILE A 7 -8.73 -32.61 -30.74
C ILE A 7 -7.46 -31.89 -30.23
N LEU A 8 -7.41 -30.86 -29.38
CA LEU A 8 -8.35 -29.93 -28.74
C LEU A 8 -7.42 -28.78 -28.27
N ALA A 9 -7.57 -27.54 -28.72
CA ALA A 9 -8.17 -26.47 -27.91
C ALA A 9 -8.19 -26.73 -26.40
N SER A 10 -7.18 -26.27 -25.64
CA SER A 10 -7.29 -25.81 -24.24
C SER A 10 -5.94 -25.35 -23.68
N ALA A 11 -5.48 -24.17 -24.07
CA ALA A 11 -4.54 -23.37 -23.28
C ALA A 11 -4.64 -21.89 -23.73
N LEU A 12 -5.88 -21.40 -23.80
CA LEU A 12 -6.22 -20.05 -24.21
C LEU A 12 -6.98 -19.37 -23.05
N MET A 13 -6.35 -19.29 -21.87
CA MET A 13 -6.79 -18.46 -20.75
C MET A 13 -5.61 -18.21 -19.81
N ALA A 14 -4.84 -17.15 -20.07
CA ALA A 14 -4.02 -16.45 -19.06
C ALA A 14 -3.35 -15.19 -19.62
N LEU A 15 -3.34 -14.97 -20.95
CA LEU A 15 -3.01 -13.67 -21.50
C LEU A 15 -4.25 -12.79 -21.48
N SER A 16 -4.56 -12.25 -20.30
CA SER A 16 -5.27 -10.98 -20.24
C SER A 16 -4.40 -9.98 -21.00
N VAL A 17 -4.80 -9.74 -22.24
CA VAL A 17 -4.43 -8.58 -23.04
C VAL A 17 -4.63 -7.36 -22.15
N ASP A 18 -3.53 -6.83 -21.61
CA ASP A 18 -3.46 -5.45 -21.16
C ASP A 18 -3.71 -4.59 -22.40
N ALA A 19 -4.99 -4.30 -22.63
CA ALA A 19 -5.42 -3.39 -23.66
C ALA A 19 -4.75 -2.04 -23.37
N ALA A 20 -3.78 -1.70 -24.22
CA ALA A 20 -3.19 -0.37 -24.32
C ALA A 20 -4.33 0.67 -24.39
N GLY A 21 -4.51 1.45 -23.33
CA GLY A 21 -5.54 2.50 -23.33
C GLY A 21 -5.76 3.23 -22.00
N SER A 22 -5.64 2.57 -20.85
CA SER A 22 -5.47 3.26 -19.57
C SER A 22 -4.92 2.30 -18.52
N ALA A 23 -3.61 2.24 -18.37
CA ALA A 23 -3.03 1.59 -17.21
C ALA A 23 -3.43 2.41 -15.97
N GLY A 24 -3.84 1.73 -14.89
CA GLY A 24 -3.99 2.36 -13.59
C GLY A 24 -2.66 2.93 -13.09
N THR A 25 -2.70 3.62 -11.96
CA THR A 25 -1.45 4.02 -11.29
C THR A 25 -0.82 2.79 -10.68
N VAL A 26 0.49 2.67 -10.86
CA VAL A 26 1.30 1.58 -10.33
C VAL A 26 2.28 2.17 -9.33
N LEU A 27 2.29 1.61 -8.12
CA LEU A 27 3.19 1.98 -7.04
C LEU A 27 4.00 0.74 -6.65
N ASP A 28 5.32 0.86 -6.68
CA ASP A 28 6.22 -0.23 -6.35
C ASP A 28 6.74 -0.01 -4.93
N TYR A 29 6.56 -1.01 -4.07
CA TYR A 29 6.94 -0.93 -2.67
C TYR A 29 7.94 -2.02 -2.29
N LYS A 30 8.91 -1.64 -1.46
CA LYS A 30 9.69 -2.57 -0.65
C LYS A 30 9.11 -2.59 0.76
N VAL A 31 8.87 -3.80 1.26
CA VAL A 31 8.41 -4.06 2.62
C VAL A 31 9.49 -4.83 3.34
N VAL A 32 9.85 -4.38 4.53
CA VAL A 32 10.74 -5.12 5.43
C VAL A 32 9.97 -5.38 6.71
N VAL A 33 9.80 -6.65 7.07
CA VAL A 33 9.13 -7.05 8.31
C VAL A 33 10.08 -7.83 9.18
N ARG A 34 9.97 -7.61 10.50
CA ARG A 34 10.61 -8.46 11.50
C ARG A 34 9.51 -9.08 12.34
N MET A 35 9.41 -10.40 12.27
CA MET A 35 8.55 -11.16 13.17
C MET A 35 9.20 -11.24 14.55
N ARG A 36 8.37 -11.33 15.59
CA ARG A 36 8.83 -11.53 16.97
C ARG A 36 9.33 -12.96 17.17
N GLU A 37 8.56 -13.91 16.68
CA GLU A 37 8.88 -15.34 16.67
C GLU A 37 9.34 -15.73 15.26
N GLY A 38 10.59 -15.41 14.93
CA GLY A 38 11.17 -15.67 13.62
C GLY A 38 12.56 -15.06 13.53
N GLY A 39 13.37 -15.53 12.57
CA GLY A 39 14.76 -15.09 12.39
C GLY A 39 14.93 -13.62 11.97
N GLY A 40 15.90 -13.35 11.10
CA GLY A 40 16.22 -11.99 10.66
C GLY A 40 15.09 -11.26 9.89
N PRO A 41 15.28 -9.96 9.59
CA PRO A 41 14.31 -9.19 8.82
C PRO A 41 14.03 -9.84 7.45
N GLN A 42 12.75 -9.92 7.09
CA GLN A 42 12.29 -10.45 5.82
C GLN A 42 11.94 -9.29 4.89
N GLU A 43 12.61 -9.24 3.74
CA GLU A 43 12.33 -8.27 2.69
C GLU A 43 11.38 -8.87 1.65
N SER A 44 10.44 -8.07 1.17
CA SER A 44 9.55 -8.40 0.05
C SER A 44 9.34 -7.17 -0.81
N ARG A 45 9.10 -7.37 -2.11
CA ARG A 45 8.67 -6.31 -3.01
C ARG A 45 7.30 -6.62 -3.55
N LEU A 46 6.45 -5.61 -3.56
CA LEU A 46 5.08 -5.71 -4.03
C LEU A 46 4.74 -4.53 -4.92
N GLN A 47 3.78 -4.75 -5.79
CA GLN A 47 3.27 -3.75 -6.69
C GLN A 47 1.79 -3.50 -6.36
N VAL A 48 1.44 -2.25 -6.14
CA VAL A 48 0.06 -1.81 -5.92
C VAL A 48 -0.43 -1.20 -7.22
N VAL A 49 -1.45 -1.82 -7.81
CA VAL A 49 -2.04 -1.36 -9.07
C VAL A 49 -3.45 -0.85 -8.79
N THR A 50 -3.69 0.43 -9.06
CA THR A 50 -5.00 1.03 -8.91
C THR A 50 -5.91 0.61 -10.07
N THR A 51 -7.22 0.54 -9.84
CA THR A 51 -8.18 0.30 -10.91
C THR A 51 -8.10 1.41 -11.96
N ALA A 52 -8.01 1.02 -13.23
CA ALA A 52 -7.99 1.93 -14.35
C ALA A 52 -9.35 2.63 -14.56
N PRO A 53 -9.37 3.85 -15.13
CA PRO A 53 -10.60 4.44 -15.65
C PRO A 53 -11.29 3.52 -16.67
N VAL A 54 -12.62 3.45 -16.63
CA VAL A 54 -13.37 2.67 -17.62
C VAL A 54 -13.71 3.59 -18.80
N ALA A 55 -13.09 3.32 -19.94
CA ALA A 55 -13.47 3.94 -21.20
C ALA A 55 -14.73 3.24 -21.75
N THR A 56 -15.80 4.00 -21.95
CA THR A 56 -16.98 3.56 -22.72
C THR A 56 -16.95 4.22 -24.10
N ARG A 57 -17.73 3.69 -25.06
CA ARG A 57 -17.74 4.11 -26.48
C ARG A 57 -17.82 5.63 -26.70
N ASN A 58 -18.47 6.38 -25.80
CA ASN A 58 -18.69 7.82 -25.93
C ASN A 58 -18.16 8.65 -24.74
N ARG A 59 -17.53 8.03 -23.73
CA ARG A 59 -17.08 8.75 -22.52
C ARG A 59 -16.05 7.96 -21.72
N VAL A 60 -14.99 8.63 -21.27
CA VAL A 60 -14.10 8.11 -20.21
C VAL A 60 -14.77 8.38 -18.86
N LYS A 61 -15.19 7.32 -18.17
CA LYS A 61 -15.73 7.43 -16.80
C LYS A 61 -14.59 7.21 -15.83
N ARG A 62 -14.17 8.29 -15.16
CA ARG A 62 -13.26 8.18 -14.02
C ARG A 62 -13.99 7.47 -12.87
N PRO A 63 -13.37 6.51 -12.19
CA PRO A 63 -13.95 5.93 -10.99
C PRO A 63 -14.09 7.06 -9.97
N ARG A 64 -15.24 7.13 -9.28
CA ARG A 64 -15.39 8.06 -8.14
C ARG A 64 -14.47 7.64 -6.99
N PHE A 65 -14.17 6.35 -6.96
CA PHE A 65 -13.44 5.64 -5.95
C PHE A 65 -12.69 4.48 -6.62
N VAL A 66 -11.45 4.26 -6.25
CA VAL A 66 -10.59 3.24 -6.87
C VAL A 66 -10.27 2.14 -5.88
N GLY A 67 -10.58 0.89 -6.21
CA GLY A 67 -9.94 -0.25 -5.54
C GLY A 67 -8.50 -0.40 -6.03
N TRP A 68 -7.57 -0.82 -5.18
CA TRP A 68 -6.25 -1.27 -5.60
C TRP A 68 -6.11 -2.79 -5.50
N ARG A 69 -5.11 -3.35 -6.16
CA ARG A 69 -4.74 -4.76 -6.03
C ARG A 69 -3.25 -4.85 -5.78
N ILE A 70 -2.87 -5.68 -4.82
CA ILE A 70 -1.47 -6.00 -4.57
C ILE A 70 -1.06 -7.19 -5.43
N ARG A 71 0.08 -7.08 -6.09
CA ARG A 71 0.70 -8.11 -6.93
C ARG A 71 2.13 -8.34 -6.47
N ALA A 72 2.64 -9.56 -6.72
CA ALA A 72 4.06 -9.82 -6.57
C ALA A 72 4.85 -8.93 -7.51
N PHE A 73 6.00 -8.43 -7.07
CA PHE A 73 6.87 -7.68 -7.97
C PHE A 73 7.44 -8.61 -9.05
N PRO A 74 7.34 -8.27 -10.35
CA PRO A 74 7.84 -9.12 -11.42
C PRO A 74 9.33 -9.41 -11.26
N GLY A 75 9.71 -10.69 -11.21
CA GLY A 75 11.11 -11.12 -11.15
C GLY A 75 11.82 -10.93 -9.80
N LYS A 76 11.12 -10.52 -8.73
CA LYS A 76 11.70 -10.42 -7.37
C LYS A 76 10.83 -11.12 -6.33
N GLY A 77 11.04 -12.43 -6.18
CA GLY A 77 10.48 -13.24 -5.09
C GLY A 77 8.96 -13.46 -5.13
N GLY A 78 8.44 -14.11 -4.08
CA GLY A 78 7.01 -14.30 -3.83
C GLY A 78 6.42 -13.21 -2.93
N LEU A 79 5.08 -13.16 -2.86
CA LEU A 79 4.39 -12.31 -1.89
C LEU A 79 4.72 -12.75 -0.45
N PRO A 80 4.72 -11.80 0.51
CA PRO A 80 4.83 -12.17 1.92
C PRO A 80 3.64 -13.04 2.36
N PRO A 81 3.73 -13.72 3.51
CA PRO A 81 2.61 -14.48 4.07
C PRO A 81 1.34 -13.64 4.14
N ALA A 82 0.17 -14.27 3.98
CA ALA A 82 -1.11 -13.57 3.90
C ALA A 82 -1.38 -12.65 5.10
N SER A 83 -0.99 -13.07 6.31
CA SER A 83 -1.12 -12.28 7.53
C SER A 83 -0.32 -10.97 7.49
N VAL A 84 0.86 -10.98 6.87
CA VAL A 84 1.69 -9.79 6.66
C VAL A 84 1.09 -8.92 5.56
N LEU A 85 0.64 -9.54 4.46
CA LEU A 85 0.06 -8.83 3.32
C LEU A 85 -1.17 -8.01 3.72
N THR A 86 -2.09 -8.58 4.51
CA THR A 86 -3.27 -7.85 5.01
C THR A 86 -2.89 -6.64 5.87
N ARG A 87 -1.84 -6.76 6.70
CA ARG A 87 -1.35 -5.63 7.51
C ARG A 87 -0.76 -4.54 6.62
N VAL A 88 0.08 -4.92 5.67
CA VAL A 88 0.66 -3.98 4.70
C VAL A 88 -0.44 -3.25 3.95
N GLU A 89 -1.44 -3.94 3.45
CA GLU A 89 -2.58 -3.34 2.74
C GLU A 89 -3.28 -2.27 3.58
N SER A 90 -3.53 -2.56 4.87
CA SER A 90 -4.15 -1.59 5.80
C SER A 90 -3.29 -0.37 6.15
N LEU A 91 -2.01 -0.38 5.76
CA LEU A 91 -1.06 0.71 5.97
C LEU A 91 -0.74 1.47 4.67
N LEU A 92 -1.23 1.00 3.53
CA LEU A 92 -1.10 1.76 2.29
C LEU A 92 -1.96 3.02 2.38
N TYR A 93 -1.52 4.06 1.68
CA TYR A 93 -2.25 5.33 1.58
C TYR A 93 -2.21 5.80 0.13
N LEU A 94 -3.37 6.11 -0.43
CA LEU A 94 -3.49 6.77 -1.74
C LEU A 94 -4.75 7.64 -1.79
N GLU A 95 -4.65 8.85 -1.27
CA GLU A 95 -5.78 9.79 -1.16
C GLU A 95 -5.28 11.24 -1.19
N GLY A 96 -6.18 12.20 -1.33
CA GLY A 96 -5.84 13.60 -1.16
C GLY A 96 -5.55 13.99 0.30
N PRO A 97 -4.95 15.16 0.54
CA PRO A 97 -4.70 15.66 1.88
C PRO A 97 -5.98 15.73 2.72
N ASN A 98 -5.88 15.33 3.99
CA ASN A 98 -6.95 15.40 4.98
C ASN A 98 -6.42 15.98 6.30
N SER A 99 -7.27 16.11 7.32
CA SER A 99 -6.88 16.69 8.61
C SER A 99 -5.83 15.89 9.39
N GLY A 100 -5.57 14.65 9.01
CA GLY A 100 -4.57 13.78 9.62
C GLY A 100 -3.19 13.86 8.98
N VAL A 101 -2.97 14.74 8.00
CA VAL A 101 -1.67 14.90 7.32
C VAL A 101 -1.28 16.38 7.24
N VAL A 102 0.00 16.66 7.38
CA VAL A 102 0.55 18.02 7.34
C VAL A 102 1.69 18.12 6.34
N PRO A 103 1.84 19.25 5.62
CA PRO A 103 2.95 19.44 4.70
C PRO A 103 4.27 19.53 5.46
N ARG A 104 5.36 19.05 4.85
CA ARG A 104 6.72 19.14 5.37
C ARG A 104 7.60 19.95 4.45
N GLU A 105 8.61 20.60 5.01
CA GLU A 105 9.66 21.23 4.22
C GLU A 105 10.54 20.17 3.54
N GLY A 106 11.00 20.47 2.33
CA GLY A 106 11.76 19.55 1.49
C GLY A 106 10.90 18.82 0.46
N GLY A 107 11.55 17.93 -0.28
CA GLY A 107 10.92 17.16 -1.34
C GLY A 107 11.64 15.84 -1.55
N THR A 108 10.96 14.92 -2.21
CA THR A 108 11.52 13.64 -2.66
C THR A 108 11.37 13.53 -4.18
N ARG A 109 11.94 12.49 -4.78
CA ARG A 109 11.88 12.28 -6.22
C ARG A 109 11.40 10.87 -6.55
N PHE A 110 10.32 10.77 -7.33
CA PHE A 110 9.81 9.51 -7.86
C PHE A 110 9.55 9.63 -9.35
N GLY A 111 9.96 8.62 -10.13
CA GLY A 111 9.76 8.63 -11.60
C GLY A 111 10.30 9.88 -12.29
N GLY A 112 11.42 10.43 -11.80
CA GLY A 112 12.03 11.65 -12.32
C GLY A 112 11.35 12.96 -11.90
N ARG A 113 10.26 12.93 -11.13
CA ARG A 113 9.49 14.11 -10.70
C ARG A 113 9.78 14.47 -9.25
N ASN A 114 9.87 15.77 -8.96
CA ASN A 114 9.94 16.26 -7.58
C ASN A 114 8.53 16.20 -6.95
N CYS A 115 8.43 15.52 -5.82
CA CYS A 115 7.21 15.35 -5.05
C CYS A 115 7.33 16.12 -3.74
N ARG A 116 6.26 16.84 -3.38
CA ARG A 116 6.16 17.46 -2.05
C ARG A 116 5.98 16.38 -0.99
N LEU A 117 6.61 16.57 0.15
CA LEU A 117 6.49 15.66 1.28
C LEU A 117 5.42 16.13 2.24
N TRP A 118 4.71 15.15 2.79
CA TRP A 118 3.70 15.30 3.81
C TRP A 118 4.01 14.31 4.93
N GLN A 119 3.58 14.61 6.15
CA GLN A 119 3.71 13.73 7.29
C GLN A 119 2.30 13.39 7.79
N ALA A 120 2.04 12.11 8.04
CA ALA A 120 0.83 11.71 8.74
C ALA A 120 1.01 11.92 10.25
N LEU A 121 -0.01 12.49 10.89
CA LEU A 121 -0.04 12.68 12.33
C LEU A 121 -0.28 11.32 13.00
N THR A 122 0.76 10.79 13.61
CA THR A 122 0.72 9.55 14.40
C THR A 122 0.42 9.87 15.87
N PRO A 123 -0.37 9.05 16.58
CA PRO A 123 -0.48 9.15 18.04
C PRO A 123 0.90 8.97 18.66
N SER A 124 1.21 9.71 19.73
CA SER A 124 2.51 9.63 20.42
C SER A 124 2.77 8.25 21.05
N SER A 125 1.73 7.48 21.35
CA SER A 125 1.81 6.11 21.85
C SER A 125 2.26 5.10 20.79
N VAL A 126 2.21 5.45 19.49
CA VAL A 126 2.77 4.63 18.42
C VAL A 126 4.12 5.19 18.00
N GLY A 127 5.18 4.41 18.21
CA GLY A 127 6.51 4.67 17.65
C GLY A 127 6.55 4.47 16.14
N ALA A 128 5.76 5.27 15.40
CA ALA A 128 5.67 5.22 13.95
C ALA A 128 6.02 6.57 13.31
N PHE A 129 6.80 6.49 12.25
CA PHE A 129 7.11 7.60 11.35
C PHE A 129 6.47 7.33 10.00
N VAL A 130 5.63 8.26 9.55
CA VAL A 130 4.88 8.08 8.31
C VAL A 130 4.95 9.32 7.45
N TYR A 131 5.55 9.17 6.28
CA TYR A 131 5.65 10.20 5.26
C TYR A 131 4.88 9.79 4.02
N LEU A 132 4.24 10.78 3.41
CA LEU A 132 3.52 10.66 2.17
C LEU A 132 4.16 11.59 1.13
N ALA A 133 4.12 11.18 -0.14
CA ALA A 133 4.57 11.99 -1.25
C ALA A 133 3.38 12.39 -2.12
N GLU A 134 3.30 13.67 -2.48
CA GLU A 134 2.33 14.15 -3.47
C GLU A 134 2.80 13.75 -4.88
N ILE A 135 2.29 12.62 -5.38
CA ILE A 135 2.69 12.03 -6.67
C ILE A 135 1.95 12.65 -7.86
N SER A 136 0.80 13.25 -7.61
CA SER A 136 -0.02 14.03 -8.56
C SER A 136 -0.71 15.15 -7.77
N PRO A 137 -1.14 16.26 -8.39
CA PRO A 137 -1.80 17.34 -7.66
C PRO A 137 -2.96 16.82 -6.79
N ASN A 138 -2.89 17.07 -5.48
CA ASN A 138 -3.85 16.59 -4.47
C ASN A 138 -3.99 15.06 -4.38
N LEU A 139 -2.95 14.31 -4.72
CA LEU A 139 -2.91 12.86 -4.53
C LEU A 139 -1.61 12.48 -3.82
N LEU A 140 -1.75 12.07 -2.57
CA LEU A 140 -0.66 11.61 -1.74
C LEU A 140 -0.59 10.09 -1.78
N ALA A 141 0.61 9.54 -1.94
CA ALA A 141 0.88 8.12 -1.75
C ALA A 141 1.77 7.92 -0.53
N LEU A 142 1.64 6.78 0.15
CA LEU A 142 2.61 6.39 1.18
C LEU A 142 4.01 6.37 0.56
N SER A 143 4.94 7.18 1.07
CA SER A 143 6.34 7.19 0.60
C SER A 143 7.25 6.42 1.54
N TYR A 144 7.03 6.55 2.85
CA TYR A 144 7.77 5.83 3.86
C TYR A 144 6.92 5.61 5.10
N LEU A 145 6.95 4.40 5.63
CA LEU A 145 6.46 4.07 6.96
C LEU A 145 7.53 3.26 7.68
N SER A 146 7.77 3.58 8.94
CA SER A 146 8.44 2.69 9.89
C SER A 146 7.66 2.68 11.17
N ALA A 147 7.42 1.49 11.72
CA ALA A 147 6.74 1.31 12.99
C ALA A 147 7.33 0.12 13.75
N SER A 148 7.51 0.30 15.05
CA SER A 148 7.76 -0.78 16.00
C SER A 148 6.48 -1.07 16.78
N LEU A 149 6.11 -2.35 16.88
CA LEU A 149 4.91 -2.77 17.61
C LEU A 149 5.31 -3.46 18.91
N PRO A 150 4.76 -3.06 20.06
CA PRO A 150 5.11 -3.68 21.34
C PRO A 150 4.57 -5.11 21.45
N GLU A 151 3.44 -5.41 20.81
CA GLU A 151 2.71 -6.67 20.93
C GLU A 151 2.40 -7.35 19.59
N GLY A 152 2.00 -8.61 19.69
CA GLY A 152 1.66 -9.48 18.56
C GLY A 152 2.88 -10.05 17.84
N ASP A 153 2.62 -10.82 16.79
CA ASP A 153 3.63 -11.59 16.06
C ASP A 153 4.63 -10.73 15.28
N LEU A 154 4.28 -9.47 15.01
CA LEU A 154 5.11 -8.53 14.24
C LEU A 154 5.84 -7.60 15.22
N ALA A 155 7.17 -7.60 15.19
CA ALA A 155 7.98 -6.72 16.02
C ALA A 155 8.18 -5.35 15.36
N SER A 156 8.42 -5.33 14.05
CA SER A 156 8.54 -4.08 13.29
C SER A 156 8.17 -4.24 11.83
N ILE A 157 7.79 -3.13 11.22
CA ILE A 157 7.50 -3.04 9.79
C ILE A 157 8.06 -1.75 9.21
N GLU A 158 8.66 -1.87 8.04
CA GLU A 158 9.02 -0.74 7.20
C GLU A 158 8.41 -0.91 5.81
N ILE A 159 7.87 0.17 5.26
CA ILE A 159 7.33 0.21 3.91
C ILE A 159 7.95 1.41 3.19
N HIS A 160 8.53 1.17 2.04
CA HIS A 160 9.26 2.15 1.24
C HIS A 160 8.68 2.18 -0.17
N LEU A 161 8.25 3.34 -0.64
CA LEU A 161 7.93 3.52 -2.04
C LEU A 161 9.24 3.55 -2.84
N GLU A 162 9.40 2.63 -3.78
CA GLU A 162 10.57 2.54 -4.67
C GLU A 162 10.27 3.14 -6.05
N GLY A 163 9.01 3.08 -6.52
CA GLY A 163 8.64 3.48 -7.88
C GLY A 163 7.20 3.98 -8.00
N VAL A 164 6.98 4.89 -8.95
CA VAL A 164 5.66 5.43 -9.29
C VAL A 164 5.53 5.50 -10.80
N SER A 165 4.51 4.84 -11.35
CA SER A 165 4.09 4.98 -12.74
C SER A 165 2.64 5.43 -12.77
N LEU A 166 2.40 6.71 -13.11
CA LEU A 166 1.06 7.27 -13.11
C LEU A 166 0.27 6.87 -14.37
N GLY A 167 -0.99 6.50 -14.17
CA GLY A 167 -1.96 6.34 -15.23
C GLY A 167 -2.50 7.67 -15.77
N SER A 168 -3.36 7.62 -16.79
CA SER A 168 -3.92 8.79 -17.49
C SER A 168 -4.90 9.64 -16.65
N ALA A 169 -5.33 9.15 -15.49
CA ALA A 169 -6.11 9.89 -14.49
C ALA A 169 -6.05 9.15 -13.14
N PRO A 170 -5.06 9.45 -12.28
CA PRO A 170 -4.95 8.77 -11.00
C PRO A 170 -6.09 9.26 -10.10
N ALA A 171 -7.08 8.40 -9.85
CA ALA A 171 -8.13 8.66 -8.88
C ALA A 171 -7.72 8.07 -7.52
N PRO A 172 -8.08 8.72 -6.40
CA PRO A 172 -7.74 8.23 -5.07
C PRO A 172 -8.42 6.89 -4.77
N ALA A 173 -7.76 6.08 -3.96
CA ALA A 173 -8.32 4.82 -3.48
C ALA A 173 -9.33 5.05 -2.35
N GLU A 174 -10.31 4.14 -2.17
CA GLU A 174 -11.28 4.23 -1.05
C GLU A 174 -10.62 4.15 0.33
N ASP A 175 -9.41 3.58 0.37
CA ASP A 175 -8.80 3.11 1.61
C ASP A 175 -7.67 4.00 2.13
N GLY A 176 -7.51 5.24 1.63
CA GLY A 176 -6.48 6.16 2.13
C GLY A 176 -6.59 6.41 3.65
N THR A 177 -7.80 6.60 4.16
CA THR A 177 -8.01 6.78 5.61
C THR A 177 -7.76 5.53 6.46
N VAL A 178 -7.61 4.34 5.86
CA VAL A 178 -7.38 3.09 6.59
C VAL A 178 -6.06 3.13 7.32
N LEU A 179 -4.99 3.67 6.71
CA LEU A 179 -3.71 3.90 7.39
C LEU A 179 -3.88 4.64 8.72
N LEU A 180 -4.55 5.79 8.70
CA LEU A 180 -4.70 6.62 9.90
C LEU A 180 -5.53 5.93 10.98
N ARG A 181 -6.56 5.18 10.57
CA ARG A 181 -7.38 4.36 11.49
C ARG A 181 -6.55 3.24 12.11
N THR A 182 -5.75 2.54 11.29
CA THR A 182 -4.88 1.45 11.74
C THR A 182 -3.85 1.96 12.74
N LEU A 183 -3.19 3.09 12.46
CA LEU A 183 -2.23 3.71 13.37
C LEU A 183 -2.89 4.11 14.71
N ARG A 184 -4.09 4.70 14.68
CA ARG A 184 -4.83 5.03 15.92
C ARG A 184 -5.21 3.78 16.71
N LYS A 185 -5.65 2.72 16.03
CA LYS A 185 -5.96 1.44 16.68
C LYS A 185 -4.73 0.86 17.37
N TRP A 186 -3.55 0.94 16.72
CA TRP A 186 -2.30 0.51 17.35
C TRP A 186 -1.97 1.35 18.58
N GLY A 187 -2.19 2.66 18.54
CA GLY A 187 -1.95 3.53 19.69
C GLY A 187 -2.83 3.20 20.88
N ALA A 188 -4.12 2.96 20.65
CA ALA A 188 -5.06 2.60 21.71
C ALA A 188 -4.66 1.29 22.44
N LEU A 189 -4.13 0.31 21.72
CA LEU A 189 -3.65 -0.95 22.32
C LEU A 189 -2.48 -0.70 23.30
N VAL A 190 -1.58 0.24 22.98
CA VAL A 190 -0.44 0.57 23.86
C VAL A 190 -0.89 1.28 25.14
N ASP A 191 -1.91 2.13 25.03
CA ASP A 191 -2.38 2.94 26.16
C ASP A 191 -3.21 2.12 27.17
N ASP A 192 -3.98 1.11 26.73
CA ASP A 192 -4.74 0.22 27.61
C ASP A 192 -3.83 -0.60 28.55
N ASP A 193 -2.68 -1.09 28.06
CA ASP A 193 -1.74 -1.89 28.85
C ASP A 193 -0.99 -1.09 29.92
N GLN A 194 -0.73 0.20 29.68
CA GLN A 194 -0.16 1.07 30.72
C GLN A 194 -1.13 1.29 31.88
N GLN A 195 -2.44 1.28 31.62
CA GLN A 195 -3.44 1.46 32.69
C GLN A 195 -3.61 0.21 33.55
N VAL A 196 -3.47 -1.00 32.98
CA VAL A 196 -3.54 -2.25 33.75
C VAL A 196 -2.35 -2.39 34.69
N MET A 197 -1.13 -2.10 34.23
CA MET A 197 0.09 -2.20 35.03
C MET A 197 0.14 -1.22 36.21
N VAL A 198 -0.43 -0.02 36.07
CA VAL A 198 -0.50 0.97 37.17
C VAL A 198 -1.50 0.53 38.24
N THR A 199 -2.52 -0.24 37.88
CA THR A 199 -3.57 -0.67 38.81
C THR A 199 -3.12 -1.87 39.65
N GLU A 200 -2.25 -2.74 39.13
CA GLU A 200 -1.71 -3.90 39.88
C GLU A 200 -0.58 -3.55 40.86
N GLN A 201 0.04 -2.36 40.76
CA GLN A 201 1.06 -1.90 41.71
C GLN A 201 0.49 -1.20 42.96
N ILE A 202 -0.84 -1.10 43.05
CA ILE A 202 -1.55 -0.52 44.20
C ILE A 202 -2.41 -1.61 44.87
N GLN A 203 -1.79 -2.73 45.27
CA GLN A 203 -2.34 -3.67 46.24
C GLN A 203 -1.25 -4.22 47.15
#